data_AF-A0AA96JSE1-F1
#
_entry.id   AF-A0AA96JSE1-F1
#
_cell.length_a   1.000
_cell.length_b   1.000
_cell.length_c   1.000
_cell.angle_alpha   90.00
_cell.angle_beta   90.00
_cell.angle_gamma   90.00
#
_symmetry.space_group_name_H-M   'P 1'
#
loop_
_entity.id
_entity.type
_entity.pdbx_description
1 polymer ?
#
loop_
_entity_poly.entity_id
_entity_poly.type
_entity_poly.pdbx_seq_one_letter_code
_entity_poly.pdbx_strand_id
1 'polypeptide(L)'
;MEEQSAGSQTMDPQSGETTTEDRPLTVDEEIAEIEKLLSEEPDDFQARCRLGELYFNKGRMDEALAEVKKSIEMAEGLRIEMDRSLAMYYSNLGTIYGTKGMLDEATAQFKRALELNPL
;
A
#
# COMPACT_ATOMS: atom_id res chain seq x y z
N MET A 1 -8.67 71.45 -13.72
CA MET A 1 -9.99 70.79 -13.60
C MET A 1 -10.01 69.70 -14.66
N GLU A 2 -9.69 68.47 -14.26
CA GLU A 2 -9.81 67.21 -15.01
C GLU A 2 -10.07 66.18 -13.88
N GLU A 3 -11.31 65.72 -13.69
CA GLU A 3 -11.99 64.60 -14.35
C GLU A 3 -11.53 63.20 -13.89
N GLN A 4 -12.47 62.51 -13.23
CA GLN A 4 -12.72 61.05 -13.20
C GLN A 4 -11.69 60.19 -12.42
N SER A 5 -12.01 59.08 -11.76
CA SER A 5 -13.16 58.18 -11.85
C SER A 5 -13.29 57.36 -10.56
N ALA A 6 -14.50 56.86 -10.29
CA ALA A 6 -14.85 55.93 -9.24
C ALA A 6 -14.30 54.51 -9.50
N GLY A 7 -14.16 53.71 -8.43
CA GLY A 7 -13.89 52.28 -8.55
C GLY A 7 -13.67 51.61 -7.20
N SER A 8 -14.75 51.38 -6.44
CA SER A 8 -14.75 50.36 -5.39
C SER A 8 -14.81 48.98 -6.05
N GLN A 9 -13.85 48.09 -5.77
CA GLN A 9 -14.05 46.66 -5.94
C GLN A 9 -13.16 45.89 -4.96
N THR A 10 -13.82 45.32 -3.97
CA THR A 10 -13.38 44.15 -3.21
C THR A 10 -13.27 42.95 -4.17
N MET A 11 -12.15 42.23 -4.12
CA MET A 11 -12.07 40.82 -4.57
C MET A 11 -11.24 40.05 -3.53
N ASP A 12 -11.99 39.45 -2.61
CA ASP A 12 -11.97 38.05 -2.13
C ASP A 12 -10.80 37.09 -2.46
N PRO A 13 -10.67 36.01 -1.65
CA PRO A 13 -9.44 35.51 -1.09
C PRO A 13 -8.76 34.49 -2.00
N GLN A 14 -7.43 34.54 -2.08
CA GLN A 14 -6.63 33.41 -2.54
C GLN A 14 -5.79 32.89 -1.39
N SER A 15 -6.24 31.78 -0.82
CA SER A 15 -5.40 30.60 -0.61
C SER A 15 -6.36 29.47 -0.33
N GLY A 16 -6.59 28.68 -1.38
CA GLY A 16 -7.55 27.58 -1.43
C GLY A 16 -7.46 26.71 -0.19
N GLU A 17 -8.62 26.62 0.46
CA GLU A 17 -9.18 25.44 1.06
C GLU A 17 -8.32 24.19 0.81
N THR A 18 -7.51 23.82 1.81
CA THR A 18 -7.18 22.41 2.02
C THR A 18 -8.45 21.76 2.55
N THR A 19 -9.41 21.55 1.65
CA THR A 19 -10.46 20.57 1.88
C THR A 19 -9.77 19.22 1.83
N THR A 20 -9.14 18.81 2.93
CA THR A 20 -8.98 17.39 3.21
C THR A 20 -10.38 16.85 3.34
N GLU A 21 -10.93 16.44 2.20
CA GLU A 21 -12.16 15.69 2.16
C GLU A 21 -11.86 14.40 2.93
N ASP A 22 -12.35 14.34 4.17
CA ASP A 22 -12.32 13.18 5.07
C ASP A 22 -13.24 12.08 4.53
N ARG A 23 -13.01 11.69 3.27
CA ARG A 23 -13.58 10.51 2.65
C ARG A 23 -12.52 9.42 2.70
N PRO A 24 -12.89 8.18 3.07
CA PRO A 24 -11.96 7.08 2.96
C PRO A 24 -11.48 7.00 1.51
N LEU A 25 -10.17 6.89 1.33
CA LEU A 25 -9.57 6.64 0.04
C LEU A 25 -10.22 5.38 -0.56
N THR A 26 -10.56 5.45 -1.83
CA THR A 26 -10.92 4.24 -2.56
C THR A 26 -9.69 3.33 -2.67
N VAL A 27 -9.90 2.02 -2.85
CA VAL A 27 -8.80 1.06 -3.03
C VAL A 27 -7.85 1.48 -4.16
N ASP A 28 -8.37 2.13 -5.21
CA ASP A 28 -7.57 2.65 -6.32
C ASP A 28 -6.72 3.87 -5.93
N GLU A 29 -7.25 4.77 -5.12
CA GLU A 29 -6.48 5.90 -4.60
C GLU A 29 -5.42 5.44 -3.58
N GLU A 30 -5.73 4.45 -2.74
CA GLU A 30 -4.75 3.82 -1.84
C GLU A 30 -3.60 3.17 -2.63
N ILE A 31 -3.91 2.46 -3.71
CA ILE A 31 -2.91 1.86 -4.60
C ILE A 31 -2.00 2.95 -5.18
N ALA A 32 -2.57 4.02 -5.74
CA ALA A 32 -1.81 5.09 -6.38
C ALA A 32 -0.86 5.81 -5.40
N GLU A 33 -1.30 6.05 -4.17
CA GLU A 33 -0.46 6.70 -3.17
C GLU A 33 0.69 5.78 -2.72
N ILE A 34 0.43 4.48 -2.57
CA ILE A 34 1.48 3.51 -2.22
C ILE A 34 2.46 3.31 -3.38
N GLU A 35 2.00 3.29 -4.63
CA GLU A 35 2.89 3.25 -5.81
C GLU A 35 3.79 4.49 -5.88
N LYS A 36 3.24 5.67 -5.58
CA LYS A 36 4.02 6.90 -5.49
C LYS A 36 5.05 6.83 -4.38
N LEU A 37 4.66 6.40 -3.17
CA LEU A 37 5.56 6.18 -2.04
C LEU A 37 6.70 5.24 -2.45
N LEU A 38 6.40 4.12 -3.08
CA LEU A 38 7.40 3.14 -3.52
C LEU A 38 8.31 3.64 -4.65
N SER A 39 7.94 4.71 -5.35
CA SER A 39 8.83 5.39 -6.31
C SER A 39 9.90 6.23 -5.61
N GLU A 40 9.60 6.74 -4.40
CA GLU A 40 10.49 7.55 -3.58
C GLU A 40 11.29 6.66 -2.61
N GLU A 41 10.62 5.66 -2.02
CA GLU A 41 11.15 4.71 -1.06
C GLU A 41 11.04 3.28 -1.61
N PRO A 42 11.87 2.92 -2.60
CA PRO A 42 11.81 1.62 -3.25
C PRO A 42 12.28 0.48 -2.35
N ASP A 43 12.60 0.72 -1.07
CA ASP A 43 13.01 -0.32 -0.13
C ASP A 43 11.99 -0.56 0.99
N ASP A 44 10.85 0.13 0.97
CA ASP A 44 9.77 -0.10 1.94
C ASP A 44 9.02 -1.40 1.63
N PHE A 45 9.44 -2.48 2.28
CA PHE A 45 8.81 -3.78 2.18
C PHE A 45 7.40 -3.82 2.81
N GLN A 46 7.07 -2.94 3.77
CA GLN A 46 5.75 -2.88 4.38
C GLN A 46 4.75 -2.29 3.39
N ALA A 47 5.11 -1.18 2.74
CA ALA A 47 4.34 -0.58 1.66
C ALA A 47 4.09 -1.57 0.52
N ARG A 48 5.10 -2.37 0.13
CA ARG A 48 4.91 -3.45 -0.87
C ARG A 48 3.92 -4.52 -0.43
N CYS A 49 3.98 -4.98 0.82
CA CYS A 49 3.01 -5.95 1.31
C CYS A 49 1.58 -5.38 1.26
N ARG A 50 1.41 -4.12 1.69
CA ARG A 50 0.13 -3.43 1.63
C ARG A 50 -0.39 -3.28 0.21
N LEU A 51 0.48 -2.94 -0.75
CA LEU A 51 0.12 -2.89 -2.18
C LEU A 51 -0.37 -4.26 -2.67
N GLY A 52 0.31 -5.34 -2.25
CA GLY A 52 -0.10 -6.70 -2.55
C GLY A 52 -1.50 -7.06 -2.01
N GLU A 53 -1.82 -6.66 -0.78
CA GLU A 53 -3.16 -6.83 -0.18
C GLU A 53 -4.25 -6.10 -0.98
N LEU A 54 -3.97 -4.87 -1.40
CA LEU A 54 -4.91 -4.08 -2.19
C LEU A 54 -5.14 -4.71 -3.58
N TYR A 55 -4.08 -5.20 -4.23
CA TYR A 55 -4.22 -5.95 -5.47
C TYR A 55 -5.00 -7.25 -5.30
N PHE A 56 -4.80 -7.97 -4.21
CA PHE A 56 -5.60 -9.15 -3.89
C PHE A 56 -7.09 -8.80 -3.74
N ASN A 57 -7.42 -7.73 -3.00
CA ASN A 57 -8.79 -7.26 -2.83
C ASN A 57 -9.45 -6.86 -4.16
N LYS A 58 -8.67 -6.42 -5.14
CA LYS A 58 -9.13 -6.12 -6.50
C LYS A 58 -9.19 -7.33 -7.44
N GLY A 59 -8.80 -8.52 -6.98
CA GLY A 59 -8.71 -9.72 -7.83
C GLY A 59 -7.49 -9.75 -8.74
N ARG A 60 -6.56 -8.81 -8.61
CA ARG A 60 -5.31 -8.70 -9.39
C ARG A 60 -4.25 -9.65 -8.81
N MET A 61 -4.50 -10.95 -8.96
CA MET A 61 -3.76 -12.01 -8.25
C MET A 61 -2.28 -12.08 -8.60
N ASP A 62 -1.90 -11.83 -9.85
CA ASP A 62 -0.50 -11.93 -10.27
C ASP A 62 0.33 -10.76 -9.73
N GLU A 63 -0.25 -9.57 -9.67
CA GLU A 63 0.39 -8.36 -9.14
C GLU A 63 0.50 -8.42 -7.62
N ALA A 64 -0.56 -8.92 -6.96
CA ALA A 64 -0.51 -9.22 -5.53
C ALA A 64 0.64 -10.16 -5.17
N LEU A 65 0.80 -11.23 -5.95
CA LEU A 65 1.85 -12.22 -5.73
C LEU A 65 3.25 -11.65 -5.98
N ALA A 66 3.41 -10.80 -6.99
CA ALA A 66 4.69 -10.14 -7.26
C ALA A 66 5.14 -9.23 -6.10
N GLU A 67 4.24 -8.38 -5.62
CA GLU A 67 4.57 -7.41 -4.55
C GLU A 67 4.82 -8.10 -3.20
N VAL A 68 4.02 -9.09 -2.82
CA VAL A 68 4.22 -9.84 -1.57
C VAL A 68 5.54 -10.63 -1.60
N LYS A 69 5.90 -11.24 -2.74
CA LYS A 69 7.19 -11.96 -2.85
C LYS A 69 8.38 -11.03 -2.68
N LYS A 70 8.33 -9.85 -3.32
CA LYS A 70 9.39 -8.86 -3.21
C LYS A 70 9.51 -8.30 -1.79
N SER A 71 8.37 -8.10 -1.11
CA SER A 71 8.35 -7.73 0.32
C SER A 71 9.07 -8.77 1.19
N ILE A 72 8.79 -10.07 0.99
CA ILE A 72 9.45 -11.17 1.72
C ILE A 72 10.95 -11.20 1.46
N GLU A 73 11.38 -11.15 0.20
CA GLU A 73 12.81 -11.18 -0.17
C GLU A 73 13.60 -10.08 0.55
N MET A 74 13.01 -8.89 0.67
CA MET A 74 13.64 -7.75 1.32
C MET A 74 13.61 -7.85 2.85
N ALA A 75 12.49 -8.29 3.42
CA ALA A 75 12.36 -8.53 4.85
C ALA A 75 13.31 -9.62 5.34
N GLU A 76 13.53 -10.68 4.56
CA GLU A 76 14.51 -11.74 4.87
C GLU A 76 15.96 -11.24 4.89
N GLY A 77 16.28 -10.20 4.11
CA GLY A 77 17.59 -9.53 4.14
C GLY A 77 17.82 -8.70 5.41
N LEU A 78 16.75 -8.29 6.11
CA LEU A 78 16.77 -7.43 7.30
C LEU A 78 16.50 -8.20 8.60
N ARG A 79 16.70 -9.53 8.56
CA ARG A 79 16.20 -10.58 9.47
C ARG A 79 16.43 -10.43 10.98
N ILE A 80 17.12 -9.40 11.46
CA ILE A 80 17.56 -9.34 12.87
C ILE A 80 16.42 -8.96 13.84
N GLU A 81 15.30 -8.37 13.39
CA GLU A 81 14.22 -7.94 14.32
C GLU A 81 12.76 -8.15 13.83
N MET A 82 12.51 -8.89 12.74
CA MET A 82 11.22 -8.82 12.00
C MET A 82 10.37 -10.10 11.94
N ASP A 83 10.61 -11.09 12.80
CA ASP A 83 9.93 -12.40 12.72
C ASP A 83 8.39 -12.30 12.65
N ARG A 84 7.79 -11.33 13.36
CA ARG A 84 6.33 -11.12 13.35
C ARG A 84 5.79 -10.59 12.02
N SER A 85 6.48 -9.63 11.40
CA SER A 85 6.09 -9.08 10.09
C SER A 85 6.31 -10.11 9.00
N LEU A 86 7.42 -10.85 9.06
CA LEU A 86 7.72 -11.90 8.10
C LEU A 86 6.68 -13.04 8.16
N ALA A 87 6.22 -13.41 9.36
CA ALA A 87 5.13 -14.37 9.53
C ALA A 87 3.81 -13.90 8.88
N MET A 88 3.49 -12.60 8.97
CA MET A 88 2.32 -12.02 8.31
C MET A 88 2.44 -12.12 6.79
N TYR A 89 3.62 -11.82 6.23
CA TYR A 89 3.85 -11.88 4.79
C TYR A 89 3.72 -13.31 4.24
N TYR A 90 4.27 -14.29 4.95
CA TYR A 90 4.07 -15.70 4.62
C TYR A 90 2.59 -16.13 4.69
N SER A 91 1.82 -15.61 5.64
CA SER A 91 0.38 -15.87 5.74
C SER A 91 -0.40 -15.27 4.56
N ASN A 92 -0.06 -14.05 4.14
CA ASN A 92 -0.66 -13.39 2.99
C ASN A 92 -0.37 -14.18 1.69
N LEU A 93 0.86 -14.63 1.51
CA LEU A 93 1.25 -15.46 0.36
C LEU A 93 0.50 -16.81 0.34
N GLY A 94 0.32 -17.43 1.51
CA GLY A 94 -0.48 -18.65 1.65
C GLY A 94 -1.93 -18.45 1.19
N THR A 95 -2.54 -17.33 1.58
CA THR A 95 -3.92 -16.97 1.19
C THR A 95 -4.05 -16.76 -0.32
N ILE A 96 -3.08 -16.08 -0.94
CA ILE A 96 -3.05 -15.85 -2.39
C ILE A 96 -2.94 -17.18 -3.13
N TYR A 97 -2.01 -18.05 -2.73
CA TYR A 97 -1.87 -19.37 -3.35
C TYR A 97 -3.13 -20.23 -3.21
N GLY A 98 -3.77 -20.23 -2.03
CA GLY A 98 -5.02 -20.94 -1.79
C GLY A 98 -6.15 -20.45 -2.70
N THR A 99 -6.24 -19.14 -2.90
CA THR A 99 -7.24 -18.52 -3.80
C THR A 99 -6.99 -18.89 -5.27
N LYS A 100 -5.73 -19.09 -5.68
CA LYS A 100 -5.37 -19.59 -7.02
C LYS A 100 -5.53 -21.12 -7.17
N GLY A 101 -5.94 -21.84 -6.11
CA GLY A 101 -6.06 -23.30 -6.11
C GLY A 101 -4.74 -24.05 -5.94
N MET A 102 -3.65 -23.35 -5.62
CA MET A 102 -2.31 -23.89 -5.40
C MET A 102 -2.13 -24.29 -3.93
N LEU A 103 -2.79 -25.38 -3.54
CA LEU A 103 -2.96 -25.75 -2.13
C LEU A 103 -1.65 -26.22 -1.46
N ASP A 104 -0.74 -26.84 -2.21
CA ASP A 104 0.54 -27.32 -1.68
C ASP A 104 1.46 -26.12 -1.35
N GLU A 105 1.53 -25.14 -2.25
CA GLU A 105 2.26 -23.90 -2.04
C GLU A 105 1.66 -23.10 -0.90
N ALA A 106 0.33 -23.00 -0.84
CA ALA A 106 -0.37 -22.32 0.25
C ALA A 106 0.00 -22.93 1.62
N THR A 107 -0.06 -24.25 1.72
CA THR A 107 0.29 -25.00 2.93
C THR A 107 1.74 -24.76 3.32
N ALA A 108 2.66 -24.73 2.36
CA ALA A 108 4.07 -24.44 2.62
C ALA A 108 4.26 -23.04 3.22
N GLN A 109 3.58 -22.02 2.71
CA GLN A 109 3.72 -20.66 3.24
C GLN A 109 3.11 -20.51 4.64
N PHE A 110 1.95 -21.11 4.90
CA PHE A 110 1.37 -21.09 6.25
C PHE A 110 2.27 -21.78 7.28
N LYS A 111 2.95 -22.87 6.90
CA LYS A 111 3.95 -23.50 7.78
C LYS A 111 5.11 -22.55 8.09
N ARG A 112 5.63 -21.81 7.10
CA ARG A 112 6.68 -20.80 7.32
C ARG A 112 6.22 -19.68 8.26
N ALA A 113 4.98 -19.22 8.13
CA ALA A 113 4.43 -18.23 9.04
C ALA A 113 4.42 -18.72 10.49
N LEU A 114 4.02 -19.98 10.73
CA LEU A 114 3.99 -20.59 12.06
C LEU A 114 5.38 -20.87 12.63
N GLU A 115 6.38 -21.17 11.77
CA GLU A 115 7.78 -21.33 12.20
C GLU A 115 8.36 -20.02 12.76
N LEU A 116 7.93 -18.87 12.22
CA LEU A 116 8.42 -17.54 12.59
C LEU A 116 7.64 -16.92 13.76
N ASN A 117 6.33 -17.09 13.79
CA ASN A 117 5.48 -16.61 14.89
C ASN A 117 4.46 -17.70 15.26
N PRO A 118 4.83 -18.63 16.16
CA PRO A 118 3.90 -19.61 16.67
C PRO A 118 2.76 -18.94 17.45
N LEU A 119 1.59 -19.56 17.44
CA LEU A 119 0.36 -19.10 18.10
C LEU A 119 0.51 -18.97 19.62
#